data_AF-A0A923TI84-F1
#
_entry.id   AF-A0A923TI84-F1
#
_cell.length_a   1.000
_cell.length_b   1.000
_cell.length_c   1.000
_cell.angle_alpha   90.00
_cell.angle_beta   90.00
_cell.angle_gamma   90.00
#
_symmetry.space_group_name_H-M   'P 1'
#
loop_
_entity.id
_entity.type
_entity.pdbx_description
1 polymer ?
#
loop_
_entity_poly.entity_id
_entity_poly.type
_entity_poly.pdbx_seq_one_letter_code
_entity_poly.pdbx_strand_id
1 'polypeptide(L)'
;MPTPRVIAVAVAGGMVTGVDSRVAARLGEQLVVRVTSDVADEVHVHGYDLRADVAAGGTVEIPLTAAIPGGFEVELEGSGQTLFQLRVS
;
A
#
# COMPACT_ATOMS: atom_id res chain seq x y z
N MET A 1 17.59 1.31 -15.71
CA MET A 1 17.27 1.37 -14.27
C MET A 1 16.39 0.17 -13.92
N PRO A 2 16.47 -0.40 -12.72
CA PRO A 2 15.57 -1.49 -12.33
C PRO A 2 14.12 -1.02 -12.38
N THR A 3 13.21 -1.88 -12.84
CA THR A 3 11.77 -1.62 -12.86
C THR A 3 11.22 -1.72 -11.43
N PRO A 4 10.43 -0.76 -10.94
CA PRO A 4 9.80 -0.85 -9.63
C PRO A 4 8.90 -2.09 -9.51
N ARG A 5 8.91 -2.74 -8.35
CA ARG A 5 8.01 -3.86 -8.05
C ARG A 5 6.63 -3.33 -7.67
N VAL A 6 5.59 -3.79 -8.35
CA VAL A 6 4.21 -3.42 -8.02
C VAL A 6 3.69 -4.35 -6.92
N ILE A 7 3.16 -3.77 -5.85
CA ILE A 7 2.37 -4.44 -4.82
C ILE A 7 0.91 -4.07 -5.10
N ALA A 8 0.14 -4.99 -5.64
CA ALA A 8 -1.26 -4.77 -5.98
C ALA A 8 -2.17 -5.27 -4.86
N VAL A 9 -3.10 -4.44 -4.42
CA VAL A 9 -4.10 -4.77 -3.41
C VAL A 9 -5.46 -4.24 -3.84
N ALA A 10 -6.51 -4.99 -3.53
CA ALA A 10 -7.89 -4.61 -3.81
C ALA A 10 -8.76 -4.72 -2.56
N VAL A 11 -9.60 -3.73 -2.33
CA VAL A 11 -10.69 -3.75 -1.34
C VAL A 11 -12.01 -3.94 -2.07
N ALA A 12 -12.74 -5.00 -1.72
CA ALA A 12 -14.05 -5.29 -2.29
C ALA A 12 -14.94 -5.96 -1.25
N GLY A 13 -16.14 -5.43 -1.03
CA GLY A 13 -17.10 -5.93 -0.04
C GLY A 13 -16.54 -5.89 1.39
N GLY A 14 -15.65 -4.93 1.69
CA GLY A 14 -14.96 -4.83 2.98
C GLY A 14 -13.84 -5.86 3.18
N MET A 15 -13.47 -6.63 2.16
CA MET A 15 -12.37 -7.60 2.21
C MET A 15 -11.16 -7.12 1.42
N VAL A 16 -9.97 -7.35 1.98
CA VAL A 16 -8.70 -7.10 1.31
C VAL A 16 -8.27 -8.35 0.54
N THR A 17 -7.89 -8.18 -0.73
CA THR A 17 -7.48 -9.26 -1.63
C THR A 17 -6.30 -8.86 -2.51
N GLY A 18 -5.65 -9.84 -3.14
CA GLY A 18 -4.55 -9.62 -4.09
C GLY A 18 -3.17 -9.44 -3.45
N VAL A 19 -3.10 -9.36 -2.12
CA VAL A 19 -1.86 -9.20 -1.35
C VAL A 19 -1.84 -10.11 -0.13
N ASP A 20 -0.66 -10.56 0.28
CA ASP A 20 -0.47 -11.17 1.59
C ASP A 20 -0.58 -10.12 2.70
N SER A 21 -1.00 -10.53 3.90
CA SER A 21 -1.09 -9.62 5.06
C SER A 21 0.26 -9.00 5.47
N ARG A 22 1.37 -9.58 5.00
CA ARG A 22 2.73 -9.08 5.20
C ARG A 22 3.53 -9.19 3.90
N VAL A 23 4.06 -8.07 3.43
CA VAL A 23 4.89 -8.00 2.22
C VAL A 23 6.32 -7.64 2.59
N ALA A 24 7.29 -8.44 2.15
CA ALA A 24 8.71 -8.15 2.36
C ALA A 24 9.28 -7.28 1.24
N ALA A 25 10.12 -6.31 1.60
CA ALA A 25 10.88 -5.48 0.67
C ALA A 25 12.33 -5.37 1.13
N ARG A 26 13.24 -5.24 0.17
CA ARG A 26 14.65 -5.00 0.48
C ARG A 26 14.86 -3.53 0.81
N LEU A 27 15.76 -3.23 1.75
CA LEU A 27 16.19 -1.86 1.97
C LEU A 27 16.70 -1.23 0.66
N GLY A 28 16.14 -0.07 0.29
CA GLY A 28 16.41 0.65 -0.95
C GLY A 28 15.64 0.17 -2.18
N GLU A 29 14.75 -0.82 -2.05
CA GLU A 29 13.92 -1.29 -3.16
C GLU A 29 12.90 -0.23 -3.63
N GLN A 30 12.75 -0.09 -4.94
CA GLN A 30 11.70 0.74 -5.55
C GLN A 30 10.41 -0.08 -5.70
N LEU A 31 9.34 0.44 -5.12
CA LEU A 31 8.02 -0.16 -5.06
C LEU A 31 6.97 0.79 -5.64
N VAL A 32 5.86 0.22 -6.09
CA VAL A 32 4.61 0.95 -6.33
C VAL A 32 3.50 0.22 -5.57
N VAL A 33 2.88 0.90 -4.62
CA VAL A 33 1.67 0.39 -3.96
C VAL A 33 0.49 0.79 -4.83
N ARG A 34 -0.14 -0.20 -5.48
CA ARG A 34 -1.33 -0.02 -6.31
C ARG A 34 -2.55 -0.51 -5.55
N VAL A 35 -3.45 0.40 -5.21
CA VAL A 35 -4.67 0.10 -4.46
C VAL A 35 -5.87 0.32 -5.34
N THR A 36 -6.73 -0.69 -5.45
CA THR A 36 -8.09 -0.56 -5.98
C THR A 36 -9.08 -0.66 -4.83
N SER A 37 -10.10 0.19 -4.79
CA SER A 37 -11.09 0.19 -3.71
C SER A 37 -12.50 0.32 -4.23
N ASP A 38 -13.45 -0.42 -3.66
CA ASP A 38 -14.89 -0.27 -3.92
C ASP A 38 -15.53 0.86 -3.10
N VAL A 39 -14.80 1.44 -2.14
CA VAL A 39 -15.18 2.60 -1.34
C VAL A 39 -14.20 3.76 -1.54
N ALA A 40 -14.68 4.99 -1.37
CA ALA A 40 -13.80 6.15 -1.37
C ALA A 40 -13.13 6.30 -0.01
N ASP A 41 -11.80 6.43 0.02
CA ASP A 41 -11.00 6.60 1.24
C ASP A 41 -9.60 7.16 0.90
N GLU A 42 -8.76 7.42 1.90
CA GLU A 42 -7.35 7.79 1.76
C GLU A 42 -6.46 6.56 2.00
N VAL A 43 -5.63 6.21 1.02
CA VAL A 43 -4.58 5.21 1.23
C VAL A 43 -3.42 5.89 1.93
N HIS A 44 -2.98 5.35 3.07
CA HIS A 44 -1.85 5.88 3.83
C HIS A 44 -0.78 4.81 4.07
N VAL A 45 0.48 5.16 3.77
CA VAL A 45 1.67 4.37 4.09
C VAL A 45 2.37 4.98 5.30
N HIS A 46 2.11 4.41 6.47
CA HIS A 46 2.66 4.87 7.74
C HIS A 46 4.19 4.81 7.76
N GLY A 47 4.81 5.72 8.50
CA GLY A 47 6.27 5.87 8.60
C GLY A 47 6.94 6.52 7.39
N TYR A 48 6.33 6.47 6.21
CA TYR A 48 6.74 7.25 5.03
C TYR A 48 5.89 8.51 4.81
N ASP A 49 4.73 8.62 5.48
CA ASP A 49 3.77 9.74 5.36
C ASP A 49 3.36 9.97 3.89
N LEU A 50 3.22 8.88 3.14
CA LEU A 50 2.74 8.90 1.77
C LEU A 50 1.25 8.59 1.77
N ARG A 51 0.47 9.48 1.17
CA ARG A 51 -0.99 9.38 1.12
C ARG A 51 -1.52 9.65 -0.29
N ALA A 52 -2.63 8.99 -0.63
CA ALA A 52 -3.35 9.28 -1.85
C ALA A 52 -4.83 8.90 -1.74
N ASP A 53 -5.71 9.81 -2.15
CA ASP A 53 -7.14 9.55 -2.22
C ASP A 53 -7.46 8.52 -3.31
N VAL A 54 -8.26 7.52 -2.95
CA VAL A 54 -8.86 6.58 -3.89
C VAL A 54 -10.37 6.81 -3.93
N ALA A 55 -10.92 7.00 -5.13
CA ALA A 55 -12.37 7.09 -5.31
C ALA A 55 -13.01 5.70 -5.22
N ALA A 56 -14.31 5.63 -4.90
CA ALA A 56 -15.06 4.38 -4.98
C ALA A 56 -15.05 3.82 -6.42
N GLY A 57 -14.63 2.56 -6.56
CA GLY A 57 -14.38 1.90 -7.85
C GLY A 57 -13.09 2.35 -8.55
N GLY A 58 -12.28 3.18 -7.89
CA GLY A 58 -11.05 3.76 -8.42
C GLY A 58 -9.80 2.94 -8.11
N THR A 59 -8.70 3.34 -8.73
CA THR A 59 -7.36 2.82 -8.49
C THR A 59 -6.39 3.97 -8.30
N VAL A 60 -5.49 3.84 -7.32
CA VAL A 60 -4.40 4.79 -7.07
C VAL A 60 -3.06 4.06 -6.98
N GLU A 61 -1.99 4.78 -7.30
CA GLU A 61 -0.61 4.29 -7.23
C GLU A 61 0.25 5.22 -6.41
N ILE A 62 0.98 4.66 -5.44
CA ILE A 62 1.92 5.38 -4.58
C ILE A 62 3.32 4.81 -4.84
N PRO A 63 4.18 5.54 -5.57
CA PRO A 63 5.59 5.20 -5.68
C PRO A 63 6.28 5.33 -4.32
N LEU A 64 7.06 4.32 -3.95
CA LEU A 64 7.73 4.23 -2.66
C LEU A 64 9.17 3.73 -2.87
N THR A 65 10.14 4.35 -2.21
CA THR A 65 11.45 3.73 -2.00
C THR A 65 11.49 3.21 -0.58
N ALA A 66 11.72 1.91 -0.40
CA ALA A 66 11.79 1.25 0.90
C ALA A 66 13.09 1.62 1.65
N ALA A 67 13.26 2.90 1.99
CA ALA A 67 14.50 3.49 2.50
C ALA A 67 14.67 3.39 4.03
N ILE A 68 13.60 3.04 4.75
CA ILE A 68 13.59 2.95 6.21
C ILE A 68 13.43 1.47 6.59
N PRO A 69 14.36 0.87 7.35
CA PRO A 69 14.19 -0.49 7.86
C PRO A 69 13.09 -0.54 8.92
N GLY A 70 12.27 -1.59 8.93
CA GLY A 70 11.20 -1.72 9.91
C GLY A 70 9.91 -2.35 9.39
N GLY A 71 8.86 -2.25 10.19
CA GLY A 71 7.50 -2.60 9.79
C GLY A 71 6.64 -1.36 9.63
N PHE A 72 5.89 -1.28 8.54
CA PHE A 72 5.06 -0.13 8.18
C PHE A 72 3.67 -0.62 7.81
N GLU A 73 2.65 0.02 8.35
CA GLU A 73 1.26 -0.26 8.00
C GLU A 73 0.88 0.48 6.72
N VAL A 74 0.17 -0.22 5.83
CA VAL A 74 -0.52 0.39 4.70
C VAL A 74 -2.00 0.16 4.92
N GLU A 75 -2.79 1.21 4.92
CA GLU A 75 -4.21 1.16 5.26
C GLU A 75 -5.07 2.08 4.40
N LEU A 76 -6.38 1.91 4.52
CA LEU A 76 -7.35 2.96 4.28
C LEU A 76 -7.55 3.74 5.59
N GLU A 77 -7.07 4.98 5.66
CA GLU A 77 -6.97 5.78 6.89
C GLU A 77 -8.35 6.12 7.47
N GLY A 78 -9.30 6.56 6.65
CA GLY A 78 -10.60 7.01 7.11
C GLY A 78 -11.43 5.88 7.75
N SER A 79 -11.34 4.68 7.20
CA SER A 79 -11.97 3.47 7.75
C SER A 79 -11.12 2.72 8.77
N GLY A 80 -9.82 3.02 8.88
CA GLY A 80 -8.85 2.27 9.71
C GLY A 80 -8.64 0.83 9.24
N GLN A 81 -8.87 0.56 7.95
CA GLN A 81 -8.74 -0.79 7.40
C GLN A 81 -7.30 -1.05 6.96
N THR A 82 -6.56 -1.84 7.73
CA THR A 82 -5.25 -2.34 7.33
C THR A 82 -5.34 -3.14 6.03
N LEU A 83 -4.57 -2.74 5.02
CA LEU A 83 -4.40 -3.45 3.75
C LEU A 83 -3.31 -4.52 3.86
N PHE A 84 -2.12 -4.14 4.33
CA PHE A 84 -1.02 -5.06 4.61
C PHE A 84 0.06 -4.38 5.46
N GLN A 85 0.95 -5.19 6.04
CA GLN A 85 2.19 -4.70 6.66
C GLN A 85 3.37 -4.84 5.71
N LEU A 86 4.01 -3.73 5.35
CA LEU A 86 5.29 -3.74 4.67
C LEU A 86 6.41 -4.01 5.68
N ARG A 87 7.27 -4.99 5.39
CA ARG A 87 8.51 -5.26 6.14
C ARG A 87 9.71 -4.93 5.29
N VAL A 88 10.54 -4.01 5.77
CA VAL A 88 11.78 -3.60 5.09
C VAL A 88 12.97 -4.11 5.87
N SER A 89 13.84 -4.87 5.21
CA SER A 89 15.07 -5.47 5.76
C SER A 89 16.22 -5.50 4.76
#